data_AF-A0A7C5DUL8-F1
#
_entry.id   AF-A0A7C5DUL8-F1
#
_cell.length_a   1.000
_cell.length_b   1.000
_cell.length_c   1.000
_cell.angle_alpha   90.00
_cell.angle_beta   90.00
_cell.angle_gamma   90.00
#
_symmetry.space_group_name_H-M   'P 1'
#
loop_
_entity.id
_entity.type
_entity.pdbx_description
1 polymer ?
#
loop_
_entity_poly.entity_id
_entity_poly.type
_entity_poly.pdbx_seq_one_letter_code
_entity_poly.pdbx_strand_id
1 'polypeptide(L)'
;MEDKEKSIQTGKVAIGALWPSIDCGRFPVKRIAGDSVTIEADIFADGQDHLAAVILYRHSEEPAWHESSMQPLVNDRWRGQFTVSTQGTYYYTICAWIDHFRSWQDRLAKRLQACQDISVELLGGAELLESAASRAEGSDRTRLLEWAGALRNGWRLPEASALALSAEAAALVSRFADRSRATMFQPEHRVTVDRERARFSA
;
A
#
# COMPACT_ATOMS: atom_id res chain seq x y z
N MET A 1 37.58 12.73 -8.99
CA MET A 1 37.21 14.00 -9.63
C MET A 1 36.59 13.59 -10.94
N GLU A 2 35.28 13.50 -11.10
CA GLU A 2 34.14 14.12 -10.42
C GLU A 2 32.92 13.19 -10.57
N ASP A 3 31.85 13.54 -9.85
CA ASP A 3 30.46 13.18 -10.12
C ASP A 3 29.97 11.76 -9.78
N LYS A 4 29.43 11.67 -8.56
CA LYS A 4 28.10 11.09 -8.31
C LYS A 4 27.54 11.61 -6.98
N GLU A 5 27.36 12.93 -6.89
CA GLU A 5 26.34 13.49 -6.00
C GLU A 5 24.97 13.11 -6.58
N LYS A 6 24.54 11.87 -6.29
CA LYS A 6 23.14 11.51 -6.38
C LYS A 6 22.43 12.39 -5.36
N SER A 7 21.74 13.40 -5.85
CA SER A 7 20.70 14.10 -5.12
C SER A 7 19.83 13.08 -4.38
N ILE A 8 20.01 13.01 -3.06
CA ILE A 8 19.20 12.17 -2.19
C ILE A 8 17.82 12.82 -2.18
N GLN A 9 16.92 12.32 -3.02
CA GLN A 9 15.51 12.66 -2.95
C GLN A 9 14.95 12.04 -1.67
N THR A 10 14.89 12.84 -0.60
CA THR A 10 14.21 12.49 0.64
C THR A 10 12.78 12.04 0.35
N GLY A 11 12.42 10.84 0.79
CA GLY A 11 11.06 10.29 0.69
C GLY A 11 10.79 9.37 -0.52
N LYS A 12 11.77 8.57 -0.96
CA LYS A 12 11.52 7.42 -1.85
C LYS A 12 11.48 6.13 -1.02
N VAL A 13 10.46 5.31 -1.26
CA VAL A 13 10.36 3.96 -0.69
C VAL A 13 11.33 3.05 -1.44
N ALA A 14 12.12 2.27 -0.71
CA ALA A 14 12.98 1.23 -1.25
C ALA A 14 12.26 -0.12 -1.16
N ILE A 15 12.37 -0.92 -2.23
CA ILE A 15 11.80 -2.27 -2.31
C ILE A 15 12.93 -3.22 -2.74
N GLY A 16 13.14 -4.31 -2.00
CA GLY A 16 14.21 -5.27 -2.26
C GLY A 16 13.90 -6.68 -1.78
N ALA A 17 14.87 -7.59 -1.97
CA ALA A 17 14.86 -8.97 -1.46
C ALA A 17 13.54 -9.74 -1.70
N LEU A 18 13.00 -9.62 -2.92
CA LEU A 18 11.72 -10.22 -3.28
C LEU A 18 11.79 -11.76 -3.22
N TRP A 19 10.76 -12.36 -2.65
CA TRP A 19 10.59 -13.81 -2.49
C TRP A 19 9.16 -14.21 -2.84
N PRO A 20 8.94 -15.37 -3.47
CA PRO A 20 9.92 -16.31 -3.99
C PRO A 20 10.59 -15.76 -5.26
N SER A 21 11.92 -15.92 -5.34
CA SER A 21 12.72 -15.51 -6.49
C SER A 21 13.68 -16.63 -6.87
N ILE A 22 13.61 -17.08 -8.12
CA ILE A 22 14.51 -18.10 -8.69
C ILE A 22 15.45 -17.39 -9.65
N ASP A 23 16.76 -17.46 -9.37
CA ASP A 23 17.81 -16.77 -10.13
C ASP A 23 17.49 -15.27 -10.32
N CYS A 24 17.24 -14.58 -9.21
CA CYS A 24 16.87 -13.14 -9.18
C CYS A 24 15.66 -12.79 -10.07
N GLY A 25 14.67 -13.68 -10.16
CA GLY A 25 13.44 -13.48 -10.92
C GLY A 25 13.52 -13.94 -12.38
N ARG A 26 14.67 -14.46 -12.81
CA ARG A 26 14.86 -14.94 -14.18
C ARG A 26 13.93 -16.10 -14.54
N PHE A 27 13.70 -17.00 -13.59
CA PHE A 27 12.81 -18.14 -13.79
C PHE A 27 11.47 -17.96 -13.07
N PRO A 28 10.36 -18.31 -13.73
CA PRO A 28 9.04 -18.19 -13.14
C PRO A 28 8.85 -19.21 -12.02
N VAL A 29 8.13 -18.78 -11.00
CA VAL A 29 7.68 -19.68 -9.94
C VAL A 29 6.51 -20.49 -10.48
N LYS A 30 6.51 -21.81 -10.25
CA LYS A 30 5.42 -22.69 -10.71
C LYS A 30 4.32 -22.82 -9.66
N ARG A 31 3.07 -22.74 -10.09
CA ARG A 31 1.86 -22.87 -9.27
C ARG A 31 0.79 -23.66 -10.03
N ILE A 32 -0.26 -24.04 -9.33
CA ILE A 32 -1.42 -24.72 -9.90
C ILE A 32 -2.62 -23.79 -9.81
N ALA A 33 -3.54 -23.88 -10.78
CA ALA A 33 -4.81 -23.15 -10.69
C ALA A 33 -5.53 -23.45 -9.35
N GLY A 34 -5.94 -22.42 -8.64
CA GLY A 34 -6.48 -22.46 -7.28
C GLY A 34 -5.44 -22.29 -6.17
N ASP A 35 -4.13 -22.35 -6.48
CA ASP A 35 -3.10 -22.11 -5.48
C ASP A 35 -3.02 -20.62 -5.11
N SER A 36 -2.55 -20.40 -3.88
CA SER A 36 -2.25 -19.07 -3.37
C SER A 36 -0.77 -18.76 -3.49
N VAL A 37 -0.44 -17.59 -4.03
CA VAL A 37 0.92 -17.12 -4.26
C VAL A 37 1.29 -16.13 -3.17
N THR A 38 2.05 -16.59 -2.18
CA THR A 38 2.62 -15.71 -1.14
C THR A 38 3.87 -15.03 -1.69
N ILE A 39 3.88 -13.70 -1.63
CA ILE A 39 5.02 -12.86 -1.98
C ILE A 39 5.49 -12.14 -0.72
N GLU A 40 6.80 -12.04 -0.57
CA GLU A 40 7.45 -11.24 0.45
C GLU A 40 8.52 -10.34 -0.14
N ALA A 41 8.75 -9.20 0.48
CA ALA A 41 9.83 -8.28 0.10
C ALA A 41 10.22 -7.42 1.29
N ASP A 42 11.41 -6.83 1.21
CA ASP A 42 11.85 -5.84 2.17
C ASP A 42 11.41 -4.46 1.65
N ILE A 43 10.65 -3.73 2.46
CA ILE A 43 10.08 -2.43 2.09
C ILE A 43 10.31 -1.45 3.23
N PHE A 44 11.08 -0.41 2.95
CA PHE A 44 11.48 0.60 3.92
C PHE A 44 11.62 1.98 3.27
N ALA A 45 11.62 3.03 4.08
CA ALA A 45 11.88 4.40 3.66
C ALA A 45 12.63 5.13 4.77
N ASP A 46 13.35 6.19 4.43
CA ASP A 46 13.97 7.06 5.43
C ASP A 46 12.90 7.81 6.22
N GLY A 47 12.93 7.70 7.55
CA GLY A 47 12.02 8.41 8.45
C GLY A 47 11.19 7.49 9.34
N GLN A 48 10.14 8.04 9.93
CA GLN A 48 9.21 7.33 10.82
C GLN A 48 7.80 7.24 10.22
N ASP A 49 7.64 7.58 8.94
CA ASP A 49 6.34 7.53 8.29
C ASP A 49 5.89 6.09 8.09
N HIS A 50 4.58 5.86 8.22
CA HIS A 50 3.97 4.59 7.86
C HIS A 50 4.04 4.37 6.35
N LEU A 51 4.28 3.12 5.96
CA LEU A 51 4.27 2.69 4.56
C LEU A 51 3.01 1.88 4.27
N ALA A 52 2.64 1.86 3.00
CA ALA A 52 1.67 0.93 2.46
C ALA A 52 2.27 0.25 1.23
N ALA A 53 1.91 -1.02 1.03
CA ALA A 53 2.39 -1.81 -0.09
C ALA A 53 1.29 -2.74 -0.60
N VAL A 54 1.27 -2.94 -1.92
CA VAL A 54 0.39 -3.87 -2.61
C VAL A 54 1.18 -4.70 -3.61
N ILE A 55 0.70 -5.92 -3.82
CA ILE A 55 1.08 -6.74 -4.98
C ILE A 55 0.14 -6.33 -6.12
N LEU A 56 0.72 -5.86 -7.21
CA LEU A 56 0.02 -5.73 -8.48
C LEU A 56 0.22 -7.03 -9.23
N TYR A 57 -0.87 -7.69 -9.63
CA TYR A 57 -0.81 -8.93 -10.41
C TYR A 57 -1.83 -8.93 -11.55
N ARG A 58 -1.51 -9.60 -12.66
CA ARG A 58 -2.44 -9.80 -13.77
C ARG A 58 -2.14 -11.08 -14.52
N HIS A 59 -3.18 -11.67 -15.11
CA HIS A 59 -2.98 -12.74 -16.08
C HIS A 59 -2.42 -12.17 -17.39
N SER A 60 -1.66 -12.96 -18.16
CA SER A 60 -1.06 -12.50 -19.43
C SER A 60 -2.09 -12.08 -20.46
N GLU A 61 -3.30 -12.62 -20.38
CA GLU A 61 -4.43 -12.31 -21.27
C GLU A 61 -5.32 -11.19 -20.72
N GLU A 62 -5.03 -10.68 -19.51
CA GLU A 62 -5.76 -9.58 -18.89
C GLU A 62 -4.94 -8.28 -18.99
N PRO A 63 -5.52 -7.19 -19.52
CA PRO A 63 -4.83 -5.90 -19.57
C PRO A 63 -4.83 -5.18 -18.23
N ALA A 64 -5.83 -5.43 -17.38
CA ALA A 64 -6.01 -4.76 -16.10
C ALA A 64 -5.19 -5.43 -14.99
N TRP A 65 -4.61 -4.60 -14.12
CA TRP A 65 -3.96 -5.07 -12.90
C TRP A 65 -4.99 -5.26 -11.79
N HIS A 66 -4.82 -6.35 -11.05
CA HIS A 66 -5.47 -6.58 -9.76
C HIS A 66 -4.50 -6.22 -8.63
N GLU A 67 -5.05 -5.92 -7.46
CA GLU A 67 -4.28 -5.52 -6.30
C GLU A 67 -4.55 -6.44 -5.12
N SER A 68 -3.50 -6.79 -4.39
CA SER A 68 -3.61 -7.43 -3.09
C SER A 68 -2.73 -6.71 -2.07
N SER A 69 -3.29 -6.40 -0.90
CA SER A 69 -2.56 -5.68 0.15
C SER A 69 -1.43 -6.53 0.75
N MET A 70 -0.32 -5.88 1.06
CA MET A 70 0.77 -6.46 1.85
C MET A 70 0.68 -5.97 3.30
N GLN A 71 1.10 -6.81 4.24
CA GLN A 71 1.19 -6.49 5.65
C GLN A 71 2.66 -6.51 6.10
N PRO A 72 3.07 -5.58 6.99
CA PRO A 72 4.38 -5.62 7.58
C PRO A 72 4.51 -6.82 8.53
N LEU A 73 5.70 -7.42 8.53
CA LEU A 73 6.16 -8.44 9.47
C LEU A 73 7.27 -7.82 10.34
N VAL A 74 8.31 -8.59 10.68
CA VAL A 74 9.48 -8.13 11.43
C VAL A 74 10.62 -7.73 10.49
N ASN A 75 11.48 -6.79 10.93
CA ASN A 75 12.69 -6.37 10.21
C ASN A 75 12.42 -5.88 8.77
N ASP A 76 11.48 -4.94 8.62
CA ASP A 76 11.11 -4.34 7.31
C ASP A 76 10.61 -5.33 6.26
N ARG A 77 10.33 -6.58 6.67
CA ARG A 77 9.78 -7.62 5.82
C ARG A 77 8.30 -7.41 5.66
N TRP A 78 7.79 -7.51 4.44
CA TRP A 78 6.38 -7.43 4.12
C TRP A 78 5.91 -8.71 3.46
N ARG A 79 4.64 -9.07 3.67
CA ARG A 79 4.01 -10.24 3.05
C ARG A 79 2.65 -9.89 2.49
N GLY A 80 2.39 -10.30 1.26
CA GLY A 80 1.06 -10.30 0.66
C GLY A 80 0.79 -11.62 -0.06
N GLN A 81 -0.43 -11.79 -0.51
CA GLN A 81 -0.84 -13.02 -1.17
C GLN A 81 -1.93 -12.77 -2.21
N PHE A 82 -1.87 -13.46 -3.35
CA PHE A 82 -2.93 -13.45 -4.35
C PHE A 82 -3.21 -14.87 -4.87
N THR A 83 -4.44 -15.12 -5.32
CA THR A 83 -4.85 -16.42 -5.86
C THR A 83 -4.72 -16.44 -7.38
N VAL A 84 -4.16 -17.52 -7.91
CA VAL A 84 -4.12 -17.75 -9.37
C VAL A 84 -5.24 -18.71 -9.78
N SER A 85 -6.25 -18.22 -10.50
CA SER A 85 -7.45 -19.00 -10.84
C SER A 85 -7.38 -19.70 -12.20
N THR A 86 -6.68 -19.11 -13.17
CA THR A 86 -6.65 -19.56 -14.56
C THR A 86 -5.29 -20.15 -14.89
N GLN A 87 -5.24 -21.15 -15.77
CA GLN A 87 -3.98 -21.67 -16.28
C GLN A 87 -3.32 -20.63 -17.19
N GLY A 88 -2.00 -20.46 -17.08
CA GLY A 88 -1.26 -19.53 -17.94
C GLY A 88 -0.12 -18.83 -17.22
N THR A 89 0.30 -17.68 -17.75
CA THR A 89 1.36 -16.87 -17.14
C THR A 89 0.74 -15.68 -16.42
N TYR A 90 1.11 -15.48 -15.17
CA TYR A 90 0.80 -14.27 -14.43
C TYR A 90 2.05 -13.40 -14.33
N TYR A 91 1.84 -12.09 -14.46
CA TYR A 91 2.83 -11.07 -14.14
C TYR A 91 2.50 -10.47 -12.80
N TYR A 92 3.52 -10.17 -12.01
CA TYR A 92 3.34 -9.46 -10.75
C TYR A 92 4.52 -8.53 -10.43
N THR A 93 4.22 -7.48 -9.68
CA THR A 93 5.20 -6.58 -9.09
C THR A 93 4.68 -6.05 -7.75
N ILE A 94 5.54 -5.36 -7.00
CA ILE A 94 5.18 -4.70 -5.75
C ILE A 94 5.16 -3.20 -6.00
N CYS A 95 4.12 -2.55 -5.51
CA CYS A 95 3.99 -1.10 -5.47
C CYS A 95 3.91 -0.66 -4.01
N ALA A 96 4.77 0.27 -3.61
CA ALA A 96 4.79 0.78 -2.24
C ALA A 96 4.92 2.31 -2.20
N TRP A 97 4.30 2.92 -1.18
CA TRP A 97 4.28 4.37 -1.00
C TRP A 97 4.21 4.73 0.49
N ILE A 98 4.44 6.01 0.79
CA ILE A 98 4.24 6.56 2.14
C ILE A 98 2.74 6.73 2.39
N ASP A 99 2.22 6.07 3.42
CA ASP A 99 0.84 6.26 3.88
C ASP A 99 0.77 7.50 4.77
N HIS A 100 0.61 8.66 4.13
CA HIS A 100 0.51 9.94 4.84
C HIS A 100 -0.66 10.00 5.81
N PHE A 101 -1.75 9.27 5.55
CA PHE A 101 -2.93 9.27 6.41
C PHE A 101 -2.68 8.47 7.68
N ARG A 102 -2.15 7.25 7.59
CA ARG A 102 -1.75 6.48 8.79
C ARG A 102 -0.64 7.19 9.57
N SER A 103 0.32 7.79 8.87
CA SER A 103 1.38 8.62 9.48
C SER A 103 0.81 9.81 10.25
N TRP A 104 -0.27 10.41 9.72
CA TRP A 104 -0.99 11.45 10.43
C TRP A 104 -1.78 10.91 11.63
N GLN A 105 -2.50 9.78 11.49
CA GLN A 105 -3.26 9.16 12.59
C GLN A 105 -2.36 8.84 13.80
N ASP A 106 -1.18 8.25 13.56
CA ASP A 106 -0.23 7.93 14.62
C ASP A 106 0.30 9.18 15.34
N ARG A 107 0.67 10.22 14.59
CA ARG A 107 1.09 11.51 15.16
C ARG A 107 -0.03 12.16 15.97
N LEU A 108 -1.26 12.16 15.47
CA LEU A 108 -2.43 12.69 16.17
C LEU A 108 -2.68 11.92 17.48
N ALA A 109 -2.64 10.59 17.44
CA ALA A 109 -2.83 9.75 18.62
C ALA A 109 -1.77 10.03 19.72
N LYS A 110 -0.50 10.15 19.35
CA LYS A 110 0.60 10.49 20.27
C LYS A 110 0.40 11.86 20.92
N ARG A 111 -0.03 12.87 20.16
CA ARG A 111 -0.28 14.22 20.69
C ARG A 111 -1.49 14.28 21.63
N LEU A 112 -2.54 13.53 21.31
CA LEU A 112 -3.71 13.40 22.19
C LEU A 112 -3.32 12.78 23.54
N GLN A 113 -2.52 11.72 23.52
CA GLN A 113 -2.01 11.08 24.75
C GLN A 113 -1.14 12.04 25.58
N ALA A 114 -0.41 12.94 24.92
CA ALA A 114 0.40 13.96 25.57
C ALA A 114 -0.39 15.22 25.99
N CYS A 115 -1.71 15.25 25.80
CA CYS A 115 -2.58 16.41 26.06
C CYS A 115 -2.09 17.71 25.38
N GLN A 116 -1.50 17.59 24.19
CA GLN A 116 -0.95 18.72 23.44
C GLN A 116 -2.02 19.37 22.57
N ASP A 117 -1.75 20.61 22.12
CA ASP A 117 -2.54 21.22 21.06
C ASP A 117 -2.38 20.43 19.76
N ILE A 118 -3.52 20.13 19.14
CA ILE A 118 -3.69 19.33 17.93
C ILE A 118 -4.30 20.14 16.78
N SER A 119 -4.50 21.45 16.95
CA SER A 119 -5.19 22.30 15.97
C SER A 119 -4.53 22.22 14.59
N VAL A 120 -3.20 22.14 14.53
CA VAL A 120 -2.43 21.99 13.28
C VAL A 120 -2.67 20.62 12.65
N GLU A 121 -2.66 19.57 13.45
CA GLU A 121 -2.88 18.19 13.02
C GLU A 121 -4.28 18.03 12.43
N LEU A 122 -5.30 18.67 13.00
CA LEU A 122 -6.65 18.62 12.44
C LEU A 122 -6.74 19.24 11.05
N LEU A 123 -6.07 20.37 10.83
CA LEU A 123 -5.99 20.98 9.52
C LEU A 123 -5.28 20.06 8.51
N GLY A 124 -4.15 19.47 8.91
CA GLY A 124 -3.45 18.49 8.07
C GLY A 124 -4.29 17.25 7.74
N GLY A 125 -5.08 16.76 8.71
CA GLY A 125 -6.01 15.65 8.48
C GLY A 125 -7.12 15.99 7.48
N ALA A 126 -7.67 17.20 7.57
CA ALA A 126 -8.67 17.68 6.63
C ALA A 126 -8.13 17.75 5.20
N GLU A 127 -6.91 18.25 5.02
CA GLU A 127 -6.24 18.31 3.72
C GLU A 127 -6.01 16.92 3.12
N LEU A 128 -5.62 15.94 3.94
CA LEU A 128 -5.44 14.55 3.49
C LEU A 128 -6.78 13.94 3.02
N LEU A 129 -7.86 14.19 3.76
CA LEU A 129 -9.20 13.71 3.40
C LEU A 129 -9.73 14.39 2.13
N GLU A 130 -9.52 15.70 1.97
CA GLU A 130 -9.89 16.45 0.76
C GLU A 130 -9.10 15.96 -0.46
N SER A 131 -7.80 15.71 -0.29
CA SER A 131 -6.97 15.11 -1.32
C SER A 131 -7.53 13.74 -1.74
N ALA A 132 -7.84 12.86 -0.79
CA ALA A 132 -8.49 11.58 -1.09
C ALA A 132 -9.84 11.76 -1.80
N ALA A 133 -10.66 12.72 -1.35
CA ALA A 133 -11.97 13.01 -1.92
C ALA A 133 -11.89 13.47 -3.39
N SER A 134 -10.82 14.16 -3.78
CA SER A 134 -10.58 14.57 -5.18
C SER A 134 -10.41 13.39 -6.15
N ARG A 135 -10.03 12.21 -5.64
CA ARG A 135 -9.85 10.96 -6.40
C ARG A 135 -11.00 9.98 -6.20
N ALA A 136 -11.96 10.31 -5.35
CA ALA A 136 -13.13 9.48 -5.05
C ALA A 136 -14.37 9.96 -5.82
N GLU A 137 -15.37 9.09 -5.92
CA GLU A 137 -16.65 9.38 -6.55
C GLU A 137 -17.82 8.94 -5.66
N GLY A 138 -19.03 9.42 -5.96
CA GLY A 138 -20.26 9.00 -5.30
C GLY A 138 -20.28 9.19 -3.79
N SER A 139 -20.78 8.20 -3.06
CA SER A 139 -20.93 8.22 -1.60
C SER A 139 -19.59 8.34 -0.87
N ASP A 140 -18.54 7.73 -1.42
CA ASP A 140 -17.21 7.73 -0.80
C ASP A 140 -16.62 9.15 -0.77
N ARG A 141 -16.78 9.90 -1.87
CA ARG A 141 -16.37 11.32 -1.93
C ARG A 141 -17.13 12.17 -0.92
N THR A 142 -18.45 12.03 -0.84
CA THR A 142 -19.28 12.79 0.12
C THR A 142 -18.82 12.51 1.54
N ARG A 143 -18.60 11.24 1.88
CA ARG A 143 -18.15 10.81 3.22
C ARG A 143 -16.80 11.42 3.60
N LEU A 144 -15.84 11.42 2.68
CA LEU A 144 -14.52 12.01 2.92
C LEU A 144 -14.60 13.53 3.15
N LEU A 145 -15.44 14.24 2.39
CA LEU A 145 -15.63 15.69 2.55
C LEU A 145 -16.36 16.04 3.86
N GLU A 146 -17.34 15.24 4.29
CA GLU A 146 -18.00 15.40 5.59
C GLU A 146 -16.98 15.33 6.73
N TRP A 147 -16.10 14.33 6.70
CA TRP A 147 -15.04 14.18 7.71
C TRP A 147 -14.02 15.31 7.65
N ALA A 148 -13.61 15.75 6.46
CA ALA A 148 -12.72 16.90 6.32
C ALA A 148 -13.32 18.18 6.93
N GLY A 149 -14.60 18.44 6.65
CA GLY A 149 -15.33 19.57 7.24
C GLY A 149 -15.43 19.48 8.76
N ALA A 150 -15.64 18.29 9.31
CA ALA A 150 -15.66 18.06 10.75
C ALA A 150 -14.30 18.37 11.41
N LEU A 151 -13.18 18.03 10.74
CA LEU A 151 -11.83 18.37 11.22
C LEU A 151 -11.55 19.88 11.16
N ARG A 152 -11.99 20.57 10.09
CA ARG A 152 -11.77 22.02 9.92
C ARG A 152 -12.58 22.90 10.88
N ASN A 153 -13.82 22.53 11.17
CA ASN A 153 -14.74 23.35 11.96
C ASN A 153 -14.47 23.32 13.48
N GLY A 154 -13.34 22.76 13.87
CA GLY A 154 -12.95 22.64 15.26
C GLY A 154 -13.62 21.44 15.93
N TRP A 155 -12.79 20.68 16.63
CA TRP A 155 -13.14 19.51 17.39
C TRP A 155 -14.22 19.83 18.45
N ARG A 156 -15.46 19.46 18.18
CA ARG A 156 -16.56 19.62 19.16
C ARG A 156 -17.30 18.33 19.48
N LEU A 157 -16.94 17.21 18.85
CA LEU A 157 -17.55 15.92 19.13
C LEU A 157 -16.45 14.88 19.41
N PRO A 158 -16.45 14.22 20.58
CA PRO A 158 -15.62 13.04 20.84
C PRO A 158 -15.75 11.96 19.75
N GLU A 159 -16.85 11.96 19.02
CA GLU A 159 -17.12 11.08 17.87
C GLU A 159 -16.23 11.41 16.65
N ALA A 160 -15.90 12.68 16.42
CA ALA A 160 -15.09 13.09 15.27
C ALA A 160 -13.65 12.56 15.36
N SER A 161 -13.11 12.48 16.58
CA SER A 161 -11.76 11.96 16.81
C SER A 161 -11.69 10.44 16.78
N ALA A 162 -12.68 9.77 17.34
CA ALA A 162 -12.84 8.32 17.21
C ALA A 162 -12.94 7.92 15.72
N LEU A 163 -13.65 8.72 14.92
CA LEU A 163 -13.81 8.49 13.49
C LEU A 163 -12.53 8.81 12.70
N ALA A 164 -11.86 9.92 13.03
CA ALA A 164 -10.57 10.30 12.45
C ALA A 164 -9.47 9.26 12.69
N LEU A 165 -9.47 8.62 13.87
CA LEU A 165 -8.53 7.56 14.24
C LEU A 165 -9.05 6.15 13.92
N SER A 166 -10.20 6.05 13.24
CA SER A 166 -10.82 4.75 12.95
C SER A 166 -10.08 4.00 11.85
N ALA A 167 -10.15 2.67 11.92
CA ALA A 167 -9.72 1.79 10.84
C ALA A 167 -10.59 1.96 9.58
N GLU A 168 -11.86 2.34 9.75
CA GLU A 168 -12.78 2.64 8.64
C GLU A 168 -12.25 3.83 7.80
N ALA A 169 -11.87 4.92 8.46
CA ALA A 169 -11.30 6.07 7.77
C ALA A 169 -10.00 5.74 7.06
N ALA A 170 -9.11 4.98 7.71
CA ALA A 170 -7.87 4.52 7.09
C ALA A 170 -8.12 3.63 5.86
N ALA A 171 -9.08 2.72 5.94
CA ALA A 171 -9.45 1.85 4.82
C ALA A 171 -10.04 2.65 3.65
N LEU A 172 -10.92 3.62 3.93
CA LEU A 172 -11.52 4.45 2.90
C LEU A 172 -10.47 5.32 2.20
N VAL A 173 -9.60 5.99 2.95
CA VAL A 173 -8.51 6.80 2.38
C VAL A 173 -7.53 5.93 1.61
N SER A 174 -7.21 4.72 2.09
CA SER A 174 -6.31 3.79 1.40
C SER A 174 -6.82 3.37 0.02
N ARG A 175 -8.14 3.32 -0.20
CA ARG A 175 -8.74 3.02 -1.53
C ARG A 175 -8.47 4.13 -2.54
N PHE A 176 -8.31 5.37 -2.07
CA PHE A 176 -8.08 6.56 -2.89
C PHE A 176 -6.72 7.21 -2.56
N ALA A 177 -5.75 6.41 -2.15
CA ALA A 177 -4.41 6.88 -1.80
C ALA A 177 -3.74 7.57 -2.98
N ASP A 178 -3.00 8.65 -2.72
CA ASP A 178 -2.14 9.27 -3.74
C ASP A 178 -0.93 8.37 -4.00
N ARG A 179 -0.83 7.87 -5.22
CA ARG A 179 0.27 6.99 -5.68
C ARG A 179 1.22 7.70 -6.66
N SER A 180 1.13 9.03 -6.80
CA SER A 180 2.01 9.81 -7.68
C SER A 180 3.50 9.67 -7.34
N ARG A 181 3.81 9.41 -6.06
CA ARG A 181 5.17 9.16 -5.55
C ARG A 181 5.42 7.69 -5.18
N ALA A 182 4.55 6.77 -5.62
CA ALA A 182 4.74 5.37 -5.35
C ALA A 182 5.97 4.82 -6.09
N THR A 183 6.64 3.86 -5.46
CA THR A 183 7.74 3.12 -6.06
C THR A 183 7.23 1.77 -6.51
N MET A 184 7.45 1.46 -7.79
CA MET A 184 7.19 0.13 -8.34
C MET A 184 8.49 -0.65 -8.43
N PHE A 185 8.47 -1.90 -7.96
CA PHE A 185 9.58 -2.80 -8.12
C PHE A 185 9.78 -3.17 -9.59
N GLN A 186 11.03 -3.27 -10.03
CA GLN A 186 11.38 -3.63 -11.40
C GLN A 186 12.56 -4.60 -11.39
N PRO A 187 12.60 -5.57 -12.33
CA PRO A 187 11.58 -5.87 -13.36
C PRO A 187 10.32 -6.56 -12.79
N GLU A 188 9.26 -6.65 -13.60
CA GLU A 188 8.11 -7.52 -13.29
C GLU A 188 8.54 -8.99 -13.19
N HIS A 189 7.98 -9.72 -12.22
CA HIS A 189 8.19 -11.14 -12.04
C HIS A 189 7.08 -11.97 -12.67
N ARG A 190 7.35 -13.26 -12.89
CA ARG A 190 6.43 -14.19 -13.54
C ARG A 190 6.08 -15.38 -12.64
N VAL A 191 4.83 -15.82 -12.74
CA VAL A 191 4.35 -17.10 -12.20
C VAL A 191 3.76 -17.90 -13.36
N THR A 192 4.18 -19.16 -13.49
CA THR A 192 3.58 -20.09 -14.45
C THR A 192 2.59 -20.98 -13.71
N VAL A 193 1.35 -21.01 -14.18
CA VAL A 193 0.24 -21.72 -13.56
C VAL A 193 -0.15 -22.89 -14.44
N ASP A 194 0.02 -24.10 -13.93
CA ASP A 194 -0.35 -25.35 -14.58
C ASP A 194 -1.76 -25.81 -14.17
N ARG A 195 -2.34 -26.72 -14.96
CA ARG A 195 -3.62 -27.37 -14.63
C ARG A 195 -3.52 -28.25 -13.38
N GLU A 196 -4.62 -28.41 -12.66
CA GLU A 196 -4.73 -29.18 -11.41
C GLU A 196 -4.16 -30.61 -11.49
N ARG A 197 -4.33 -31.28 -12.65
CA ARG A 197 -3.81 -32.64 -12.90
C ARG A 197 -2.28 -32.75 -12.96
N ALA A 198 -1.52 -31.66 -12.93
CA ALA A 198 -0.06 -31.68 -12.91
C ALA A 198 0.54 -32.01 -11.53
N ARG A 199 -0.28 -32.01 -10.45
CA ARG A 199 0.17 -32.31 -9.08
C ARG A 199 0.45 -33.80 -8.83
N PHE A 200 -0.14 -34.68 -9.64
CA PHE A 200 -0.09 -36.13 -9.50
C PHE A 200 0.34 -36.75 -10.82
N SER A 201 1.65 -36.86 -11.03
CA SER A 201 2.21 -37.85 -11.96
C SER A 201 3.11 -38.74 -11.12
N ALA A 202 2.55 -39.88 -10.72
CA ALA A 202 3.25 -41.04 -10.17
C ALA A 202 3.24 -42.14 -11.23
#